data_AF-A0A1A7YSH6-F1
#
_entry.id   AF-A0A1A7YSH6-F1
#
_cell.length_a   1.000
_cell.length_b   1.000
_cell.length_c   1.000
_cell.angle_alpha   90.00
_cell.angle_beta   90.00
_cell.angle_gamma   90.00
#
_symmetry.space_group_name_H-M   'P 1'
#
loop_
_entity.id
_entity.type
_entity.pdbx_description
1 polymer ?
#
loop_
_entity_poly.entity_id
_entity_poly.type
_entity_poly.pdbx_seq_one_letter_code
_entity_poly.pdbx_strand_id
1 'polypeptide(L)'
;GAESDNTRVCSDHFLKGYADAGSQTELTMKDIEKMEDVLRQNTTEPADLHSEPLDTQFSQDSFEKNEGKTKFYTGLPNVLVLLQIFERCEPYITYGPMSVLSKFQQFMFVLIRLRLNLPLKDLAFRFKISLSSAFRIWHTL
;
A
#
# COMPACT_ATOMS: atom_id res chain seq x y z
N GLY A 1 36.86 72.05 -2.56
CA GLY A 1 38.18 72.06 -1.90
C GLY A 1 38.07 71.21 -0.67
N ALA A 2 39.06 70.35 -0.45
CA ALA A 2 39.14 69.34 0.60
C ALA A 2 39.16 69.91 2.03
N GLU A 3 39.23 68.96 2.97
CA GLU A 3 39.72 69.07 4.35
C GLU A 3 38.79 69.73 5.38
N SER A 4 38.69 69.25 6.62
CA SER A 4 39.06 68.02 7.33
C SER A 4 38.61 68.25 8.78
N ASP A 5 38.44 67.15 9.51
CA ASP A 5 38.59 66.99 10.96
C ASP A 5 38.51 68.22 11.90
N ASN A 6 37.71 68.11 12.96
CA ASN A 6 38.19 67.38 14.15
C ASN A 6 37.19 67.50 15.32
N THR A 7 36.68 66.34 15.70
CA THR A 7 36.32 65.84 17.04
C THR A 7 36.40 66.76 18.26
N ARG A 8 35.34 66.73 19.09
CA ARG A 8 35.37 66.68 20.57
C ARG A 8 33.96 66.35 21.09
N VAL A 9 33.67 65.10 21.47
CA VAL A 9 33.86 64.47 22.81
C VAL A 9 32.71 64.77 23.77
N CYS A 10 31.98 63.68 24.11
CA CYS A 10 31.36 63.28 25.39
C CYS A 10 30.38 64.24 26.10
N SER A 11 29.31 63.83 26.78
CA SER A 11 28.65 62.53 27.02
C SER A 11 27.27 62.86 27.63
N ASP A 12 26.46 61.81 27.74
CA ASP A 12 25.43 61.59 28.77
C ASP A 12 23.98 62.07 28.55
N HIS A 13 23.12 61.04 28.66
CA HIS A 13 21.80 61.00 29.29
C HIS A 13 20.53 61.17 28.44
N PHE A 14 19.87 60.01 28.26
CA PHE A 14 18.53 59.70 28.80
C PHE A 14 17.28 59.92 27.92
N LEU A 15 16.91 58.81 27.27
CA LEU A 15 15.58 58.19 27.12
C LEU A 15 14.44 58.85 26.30
N LYS A 16 13.73 57.90 25.65
CA LYS A 16 12.27 57.82 25.43
C LYS A 16 11.82 58.28 24.04
N GLY A 17 11.16 57.49 23.21
CA GLY A 17 10.61 56.14 23.32
C GLY A 17 9.60 56.00 22.18
N TYR A 18 9.74 54.98 21.35
CA TYR A 18 8.70 54.56 20.39
C TYR A 18 8.49 53.06 20.59
N ALA A 19 7.28 52.68 20.99
CA ALA A 19 6.88 51.29 21.14
C ALA A 19 6.38 50.79 19.77
N ASP A 20 7.13 49.89 19.15
CA ASP A 20 6.72 49.14 17.98
C ASP A 20 5.78 48.01 18.43
N ALA A 21 4.50 48.09 18.08
CA ALA A 21 3.55 47.02 18.32
C ALA A 21 3.69 45.96 17.21
N GLY A 22 4.78 45.19 17.26
CA GLY A 22 4.89 43.97 16.49
C GLY A 22 3.82 42.99 16.97
N SER A 23 2.91 42.59 16.09
CA SER A 23 2.02 41.46 16.36
C SER A 23 2.86 40.18 16.27
N GLN A 24 3.45 39.82 17.40
CA GLN A 24 4.24 38.60 17.53
C GLN A 24 3.30 37.40 17.38
N THR A 25 3.39 36.69 16.26
CA THR A 25 2.87 35.32 16.19
C THR A 25 3.96 34.46 16.79
N GLU A 26 3.97 34.33 18.12
CA GLU A 26 4.97 33.54 18.83
C GLU A 26 4.61 32.05 18.69
N LEU A 27 4.82 31.53 17.47
CA LEU A 27 4.76 30.11 17.19
C LEU A 27 6.02 29.51 17.83
N THR A 28 5.85 28.98 19.04
CA THR A 28 6.95 28.54 19.87
C THR A 28 7.41 27.16 19.38
N MET A 29 8.67 26.78 19.62
CA MET A 29 9.14 25.41 19.33
C MET A 29 8.20 24.32 19.91
N LYS A 30 7.51 24.61 21.02
CA LYS A 30 6.47 23.75 21.61
C LYS A 30 5.26 23.55 20.71
N ASP A 31 4.87 24.55 19.91
CA ASP A 31 3.76 24.44 18.96
C ASP A 31 4.19 23.61 17.74
N ILE A 32 5.46 23.70 17.35
CA ILE A 32 6.08 22.85 16.33
C ILE A 32 6.16 21.40 16.82
N GLU A 33 6.66 21.15 18.03
CA GLU A 33 6.72 19.83 18.65
C GLU A 33 5.33 19.21 18.77
N LYS A 34 4.33 20.01 19.17
CA LYS A 34 2.94 19.53 19.26
C LYS A 34 2.36 19.22 17.89
N MET A 35 2.69 19.99 16.86
CA MET A 35 2.28 19.71 15.48
C MET A 35 3.02 18.49 14.92
N GLU A 36 4.30 18.30 15.24
CA GLU A 36 5.08 17.11 14.91
C GLU A 36 4.53 15.87 15.61
N ASP A 37 4.10 15.97 16.86
CA ASP A 37 3.45 14.89 17.59
C ASP A 37 2.07 14.55 17.02
N VAL A 38 1.29 15.57 16.59
CA VAL A 38 0.02 15.35 15.87
C VAL A 38 0.27 14.74 14.49
N LEU A 39 1.33 15.14 13.78
CA LEU A 39 1.72 14.54 12.50
C LEU A 39 2.21 13.10 12.69
N ARG A 40 2.98 12.83 13.74
CA ARG A 40 3.39 11.46 14.15
C ARG A 40 2.17 10.65 14.54
N GLN A 41 1.22 11.20 15.30
CA GLN A 41 -0.03 10.52 15.65
C GLN A 41 -0.92 10.27 14.42
N ASN A 42 -1.01 11.19 13.46
CA ASN A 42 -1.79 11.02 12.22
C ASN A 42 -1.10 10.14 11.16
N THR A 43 0.23 10.02 11.17
CA THR A 43 0.97 8.99 10.39
C THR A 43 1.04 7.66 11.12
N THR A 44 0.74 7.65 12.42
CA THR A 44 0.54 6.48 13.28
C THR A 44 -0.97 6.19 13.49
N GLU A 45 -1.86 6.90 12.79
CA GLU A 45 -3.17 6.35 12.44
C GLU A 45 -2.82 5.16 11.54
N PRO A 46 -3.19 3.94 11.93
CA PRO A 46 -2.63 2.76 11.30
C PRO A 46 -2.89 2.81 9.80
N ALA A 47 -1.92 2.31 9.04
CA ALA A 47 -2.11 1.86 7.66
C ALA A 47 -3.15 0.70 7.56
N ASP A 48 -4.19 0.69 8.40
CA ASP A 48 -5.21 -0.34 8.60
C ASP A 48 -6.49 -0.12 7.79
N LEU A 49 -6.46 0.77 6.80
CA LEU A 49 -7.51 0.82 5.78
C LEU A 49 -7.02 0.50 4.36
N HIS A 50 -5.78 0.01 4.24
CA HIS A 50 -5.30 -0.69 3.04
C HIS A 50 -4.56 -2.01 3.33
N SER A 51 -4.58 -2.49 4.56
CA SER A 51 -4.28 -3.87 4.92
C SER A 51 -5.54 -4.74 4.90
N GLU A 52 -6.44 -4.58 3.90
CA GLU A 52 -7.06 -5.83 3.42
C GLU A 52 -5.88 -6.72 3.07
N PRO A 53 -5.69 -7.90 3.68
CA PRO A 53 -4.58 -8.75 3.32
C PRO A 53 -4.63 -8.91 1.80
N LEU A 54 -3.69 -8.28 1.10
CA LEU A 54 -3.44 -8.57 -0.28
C LEU A 54 -3.23 -10.09 -0.31
N ASP A 55 -4.09 -10.79 -1.05
CA ASP A 55 -3.83 -12.14 -1.53
C ASP A 55 -3.95 -13.35 -0.59
N THR A 56 -5.04 -13.48 0.18
CA THR A 56 -5.33 -14.77 0.86
C THR A 56 -6.60 -15.46 0.40
N GLN A 57 -7.46 -14.85 -0.42
CA GLN A 57 -8.73 -15.49 -0.78
C GLN A 57 -8.58 -16.71 -1.69
N PHE A 58 -7.50 -16.79 -2.47
CA PHE A 58 -7.19 -17.94 -3.33
C PHE A 58 -5.80 -18.54 -3.07
N SER A 59 -5.22 -18.30 -1.88
CA SER A 59 -4.02 -19.02 -1.44
C SER A 59 -4.37 -20.45 -1.03
N GLN A 60 -3.35 -21.31 -0.96
CA GLN A 60 -3.53 -22.71 -0.55
C GLN A 60 -4.16 -22.82 0.84
N ASP A 61 -3.68 -22.03 1.81
CA ASP A 61 -4.17 -22.00 3.20
C ASP A 61 -5.67 -21.67 3.28
N SER A 62 -6.16 -20.87 2.34
CA SER A 62 -7.57 -20.47 2.24
C SER A 62 -8.52 -21.63 1.96
N PHE A 63 -8.00 -22.69 1.35
CA PHE A 63 -8.75 -23.87 0.96
C PHE A 63 -8.58 -25.02 1.96
N GLU A 64 -7.41 -25.15 2.62
CA GLU A 64 -7.07 -26.28 3.52
C GLU A 64 -8.12 -26.60 4.60
N LYS A 65 -8.91 -25.62 5.04
CA LYS A 65 -9.93 -25.81 6.08
C LYS A 65 -11.36 -25.57 5.59
N ASN A 66 -11.57 -25.44 4.28
CA ASN A 66 -12.89 -25.08 3.74
C ASN A 66 -13.27 -25.95 2.53
N GLU A 67 -13.87 -27.09 2.83
CA GLU A 67 -14.35 -28.04 1.82
C GLU A 67 -15.49 -27.44 0.98
N GLY A 68 -16.38 -26.66 1.58
CA GLY A 68 -17.47 -25.98 0.86
C GLY A 68 -16.92 -25.02 -0.20
N LYS A 69 -15.90 -24.25 0.16
CA LYS A 69 -15.18 -23.34 -0.75
C LYS A 69 -14.48 -24.11 -1.87
N THR A 70 -13.82 -25.22 -1.54
CA THR A 70 -13.18 -26.09 -2.54
C THR A 70 -14.20 -26.59 -3.55
N LYS A 71 -15.27 -27.22 -3.07
CA LYS A 71 -16.33 -27.77 -3.93
C LYS A 71 -17.01 -26.70 -4.79
N PHE A 72 -17.25 -25.51 -4.22
CA PHE A 72 -17.86 -24.40 -4.95
C PHE A 72 -16.98 -23.92 -6.10
N TYR A 73 -15.71 -23.62 -5.82
CA TYR A 73 -14.81 -22.99 -6.80
C TYR A 73 -14.21 -23.97 -7.81
N THR A 74 -14.00 -25.23 -7.43
CA THR A 74 -13.28 -26.20 -8.29
C THR A 74 -14.15 -27.37 -8.71
N GLY A 75 -15.28 -27.61 -8.03
CA GLY A 75 -16.11 -28.80 -8.24
C GLY A 75 -15.50 -30.08 -7.66
N LEU A 76 -14.29 -30.02 -7.09
CA LEU A 76 -13.61 -31.17 -6.51
C LEU A 76 -14.20 -31.55 -5.15
N PRO A 77 -14.13 -32.84 -4.77
CA PRO A 77 -14.79 -33.33 -3.57
C PRO A 77 -14.16 -32.80 -2.27
N ASN A 78 -12.85 -32.59 -2.25
CA ASN A 78 -12.11 -32.09 -1.08
C ASN A 78 -10.76 -31.49 -1.49
N VAL A 79 -10.07 -30.90 -0.52
CA VAL A 79 -8.78 -30.20 -0.73
C VAL A 79 -7.65 -31.16 -1.09
N LEU A 80 -7.65 -32.39 -0.55
CA LEU A 80 -6.58 -33.36 -0.85
C LEU A 80 -6.53 -33.67 -2.34
N VAL A 81 -7.69 -33.89 -2.97
CA VAL A 81 -7.77 -34.10 -4.43
C VAL A 81 -7.32 -32.85 -5.20
N LEU A 82 -7.68 -31.65 -4.72
CA LEU A 82 -7.23 -30.39 -5.32
C LEU A 82 -5.70 -30.29 -5.31
N LEU A 83 -5.06 -30.55 -4.18
CA LEU A 83 -3.61 -30.49 -4.03
C LEU A 83 -2.91 -31.56 -4.87
N GLN A 84 -3.41 -32.79 -4.91
CA GLN A 84 -2.86 -33.84 -5.76
C GLN A 84 -2.89 -33.47 -7.24
N ILE A 85 -3.99 -32.86 -7.72
CA ILE A 85 -4.07 -32.40 -9.11
C ILE A 85 -3.10 -31.24 -9.32
N PHE A 86 -3.03 -30.30 -8.37
CA PHE A 86 -2.09 -29.19 -8.43
C PHE A 86 -0.64 -29.67 -8.56
N GLU A 87 -0.18 -30.61 -7.74
CA GLU A 87 1.17 -31.18 -7.82
C GLU A 87 1.49 -31.80 -9.19
N ARG A 88 0.48 -32.39 -9.85
CA ARG A 88 0.63 -32.94 -11.21
C ARG A 88 0.67 -31.85 -12.28
N CYS A 89 -0.07 -30.77 -12.09
CA CYS A 89 -0.12 -29.65 -13.03
C CYS A 89 1.02 -28.67 -12.85
N GLU A 90 1.56 -28.51 -11.64
CA GLU A 90 2.54 -27.51 -11.24
C GLU A 90 3.76 -27.40 -12.17
N PRO A 91 4.35 -28.50 -12.69
CA PRO A 91 5.49 -28.43 -13.60
C PRO A 91 5.16 -27.75 -14.94
N TYR A 92 3.89 -27.74 -15.33
CA TYR A 92 3.41 -27.17 -16.60
C TYR A 92 2.92 -25.73 -16.44
N ILE A 93 2.84 -25.21 -15.22
CA ILE A 93 2.41 -23.84 -14.94
C ILE A 93 3.59 -22.90 -15.16
N THR A 94 3.43 -21.97 -16.11
CA THR A 94 4.44 -20.96 -16.40
C THR A 94 4.56 -20.00 -15.20
N TYR A 95 5.77 -19.92 -14.63
CA TYR A 95 6.09 -19.02 -13.53
C TYR A 95 7.43 -18.34 -13.80
N GLY A 96 7.46 -17.02 -13.73
CA GLY A 96 8.65 -16.22 -14.01
C GLY A 96 8.65 -14.92 -13.21
N PRO A 97 9.68 -14.07 -13.40
CA PRO A 97 9.85 -12.83 -12.63
C PRO A 97 8.72 -11.81 -12.84
N MET A 98 7.95 -11.96 -13.93
CA MET A 98 6.79 -11.11 -14.23
C MET A 98 5.45 -11.73 -13.79
N SER A 99 5.47 -12.90 -13.13
CA SER A 99 4.26 -13.56 -12.65
C SER A 99 3.73 -12.84 -11.41
N VAL A 100 2.55 -12.24 -11.54
CA VAL A 100 1.86 -11.54 -10.44
C VAL A 100 1.18 -12.52 -9.48
N LEU A 101 0.83 -13.72 -9.97
CA LEU A 101 0.17 -14.77 -9.19
C LEU A 101 1.08 -15.97 -8.99
N SER A 102 0.98 -16.58 -7.80
CA SER A 102 1.62 -17.87 -7.53
C SER A 102 1.08 -18.96 -8.46
N LYS A 103 1.83 -20.05 -8.63
CA LYS A 103 1.38 -21.18 -9.45
C LYS A 103 0.02 -21.72 -8.99
N PHE A 104 -0.19 -21.83 -7.67
CA PHE A 104 -1.45 -22.26 -7.10
C PHE A 104 -2.60 -21.30 -7.44
N GLN A 105 -2.37 -19.98 -7.34
CA GLN A 105 -3.38 -18.99 -7.72
C GLN A 105 -3.71 -19.03 -9.21
N GLN A 106 -2.72 -19.22 -10.09
CA GLN A 106 -2.95 -19.39 -11.54
C GLN A 106 -3.75 -20.66 -11.84
N PHE A 107 -3.43 -21.76 -11.16
CA PHE A 107 -4.21 -23.00 -11.25
C PHE A 107 -5.66 -22.79 -10.80
N MET A 108 -5.87 -22.15 -9.65
CA MET A 108 -7.20 -21.82 -9.14
C MET A 108 -7.97 -20.90 -10.09
N PHE A 109 -7.32 -19.91 -10.69
CA PHE A 109 -7.92 -19.02 -11.69
C PHE A 109 -8.56 -19.83 -12.84
N VAL A 110 -7.83 -20.81 -13.37
CA VAL A 110 -8.30 -21.67 -14.47
C VAL A 110 -9.45 -22.54 -14.02
N LEU A 111 -9.35 -23.21 -12.87
CA LEU A 111 -10.42 -24.07 -12.35
C LEU A 111 -11.71 -23.29 -12.09
N ILE A 112 -11.62 -22.10 -11.49
CA ILE A 112 -12.79 -21.25 -11.22
C ILE A 112 -13.46 -20.85 -12.52
N ARG A 113 -12.68 -20.48 -13.55
CA ARG A 113 -13.21 -20.13 -14.86
C ARG A 113 -13.93 -21.32 -15.50
N LEU A 114 -13.32 -22.50 -15.48
CA LEU A 114 -13.92 -23.72 -16.04
C LEU A 114 -15.19 -24.12 -15.30
N ARG A 115 -15.20 -24.01 -13.97
CA ARG A 115 -16.31 -24.45 -13.12
C ARG A 115 -17.51 -23.50 -13.15
N LEU A 116 -17.26 -22.21 -13.03
CA LEU A 116 -18.28 -21.16 -12.85
C LEU A 116 -18.55 -20.37 -14.14
N ASN A 117 -17.78 -20.61 -15.21
CA ASN A 117 -17.87 -19.91 -16.48
C ASN A 117 -17.81 -18.37 -16.35
N LEU A 118 -16.98 -17.87 -15.42
CA LEU A 118 -16.87 -16.44 -15.14
C LEU A 118 -16.11 -15.72 -16.26
N PRO A 119 -16.50 -14.49 -16.63
CA PRO A 119 -15.77 -13.70 -17.62
C PRO A 119 -14.38 -13.33 -17.09
N LEU A 120 -13.38 -13.21 -17.98
CA LEU A 120 -12.00 -12.88 -17.61
C LEU A 120 -11.90 -11.55 -16.84
N LYS A 121 -12.78 -10.60 -17.15
CA LYS A 121 -12.86 -9.32 -16.43
C LYS A 121 -13.24 -9.49 -14.97
N ASP A 122 -14.19 -10.38 -14.65
CA ASP A 122 -14.57 -10.67 -13.27
C ASP A 122 -13.43 -11.35 -12.51
N LEU A 123 -12.76 -12.31 -13.15
CA LEU A 123 -11.60 -12.97 -12.58
C LEU A 123 -10.43 -12.00 -12.35
N ALA A 124 -10.21 -11.05 -13.26
CA ALA A 124 -9.19 -10.01 -13.08
C ALA A 124 -9.45 -9.18 -11.81
N PHE A 125 -10.71 -8.78 -11.57
CA PHE A 125 -11.09 -8.10 -10.33
C PHE A 125 -10.91 -8.99 -9.09
N ARG A 126 -11.37 -10.24 -9.14
CA ARG A 126 -11.22 -11.18 -8.02
C ARG A 126 -9.76 -11.41 -7.67
N PHE A 127 -8.89 -11.63 -8.65
CA PHE A 127 -7.47 -11.88 -8.40
C PHE A 127 -6.65 -10.58 -8.26
N LYS A 128 -7.29 -9.41 -8.27
CA LYS A 128 -6.63 -8.09 -8.17
C LYS A 128 -5.50 -7.91 -9.21
N ILE A 129 -5.68 -8.46 -10.41
CA ILE A 129 -4.72 -8.37 -11.53
C ILE A 129 -5.27 -7.56 -12.70
N SER A 130 -4.40 -7.13 -13.60
CA SER A 130 -4.84 -6.50 -14.85
C SER A 130 -5.58 -7.48 -15.76
N LEU A 131 -6.52 -6.99 -16.58
CA LEU A 131 -7.20 -7.81 -17.58
C LEU A 131 -6.20 -8.47 -18.54
N SER A 132 -5.15 -7.76 -18.93
CA SER A 132 -4.07 -8.28 -19.76
C SER A 132 -3.36 -9.47 -19.11
N SER A 133 -3.11 -9.41 -17.80
CA SER A 133 -2.52 -10.53 -17.04
C SER A 133 -3.48 -11.72 -16.99
N ALA A 134 -4.77 -11.48 -16.77
CA ALA A 134 -5.80 -12.52 -16.78
C ALA A 134 -5.90 -13.25 -18.14
N PHE A 135 -5.83 -12.51 -19.25
CA PHE A 135 -5.74 -13.10 -20.59
C PHE A 135 -4.49 -13.96 -20.76
N ARG A 136 -3.31 -13.47 -20.35
CA ARG A 136 -2.06 -14.25 -20.45
C ARG A 136 -2.17 -15.57 -19.68
N ILE A 137 -2.65 -15.54 -18.45
CA ILE A 137 -2.84 -16.74 -17.62
C ILE A 137 -3.76 -17.74 -18.35
N TRP A 138 -4.90 -17.27 -18.86
CA TRP A 138 -5.86 -18.13 -19.58
C TRP A 138 -5.33 -18.74 -20.87
N HIS A 139 -4.43 -18.07 -21.58
CA HIS A 139 -3.87 -18.57 -22.84
C HIS A 139 -2.59 -19.39 -22.67
N THR A 140 -1.95 -19.34 -21.50
CA THR A 140 -0.69 -20.03 -21.23
C THR A 140 -0.90 -21.39 -20.56
N LEU A 141 -2.06 -21.58 -19.93
CA LEU A 141 -2.49 -22.78 -19.22
C LEU A 141 -3.62 -23.49 -19.97
#